data_AF-A0A7J2LRX7-F1
#
_entry.id   AF-A0A7J2LRX7-F1
#
_cell.length_a   1.000
_cell.length_b   1.000
_cell.length_c   1.000
_cell.angle_alpha   90.00
_cell.angle_beta   90.00
_cell.angle_gamma   90.00
#
_symmetry.space_group_name_H-M   'P 1'
#
loop_
_entity.id
_entity.type
_entity.pdbx_description
1 polymer ?
#
loop_
_entity_poly.entity_id
_entity_poly.type
_entity_poly.pdbx_seq_one_letter_code
_entity_poly.pdbx_strand_id
1 'polypeptide(L)'
;MSEEEAEHVEKVEETMEEGEKVEGIEGVKEEKMEEITEERRIKKRGPGKKLKIMEEKMQGDGERLLTVRFYPRILSAPKWKRAKKAVKVLRELVIKYVKNVEDPRSGQKIRIKRPVVWISPKLNEVIWSRGAKNPPRRMRVRVLYKIQDAERGEVELRVFPAM
;
A
#
# COMPACT_ATOMS: atom_id res chain seq x y z
N MET A 1 -19.72 -33.61 -57.33
CA MET A 1 -19.45 -32.90 -56.07
C MET A 1 -19.66 -31.44 -56.39
N SER A 2 -20.85 -30.97 -56.10
CA SER A 2 -21.46 -29.75 -56.63
C SER A 2 -20.89 -28.50 -55.96
N GLU A 3 -20.76 -27.41 -56.72
CA GLU A 3 -20.40 -26.08 -56.21
C GLU A 3 -21.28 -25.64 -55.02
N GLU A 4 -22.52 -26.14 -54.99
CA GLU A 4 -23.48 -25.96 -53.89
C GLU A 4 -23.05 -26.59 -52.56
N GLU A 5 -22.29 -27.70 -52.57
CA GLU A 5 -21.77 -28.31 -51.33
C GLU A 5 -20.60 -27.50 -50.77
N ALA A 6 -19.80 -26.86 -51.63
CA ALA A 6 -18.70 -25.99 -51.22
C ALA A 6 -19.21 -24.67 -50.63
N GLU A 7 -20.19 -24.02 -51.26
CA GLU A 7 -20.83 -22.80 -50.73
C GLU A 7 -21.54 -23.05 -49.38
N HIS A 8 -22.09 -24.25 -49.17
CA HIS A 8 -22.75 -24.60 -47.91
C HIS A 8 -21.73 -24.82 -46.78
N VAL A 9 -20.57 -25.41 -47.09
CA VAL A 9 -19.48 -25.59 -46.10
C VAL A 9 -18.85 -24.24 -45.74
N GLU A 10 -18.63 -23.36 -46.70
CA GLU A 10 -18.07 -22.01 -46.45
C GLU A 10 -19.02 -21.16 -45.59
N LYS A 11 -20.34 -21.19 -45.85
CA LYS A 11 -21.34 -20.55 -44.99
C LYS A 11 -21.42 -21.14 -43.59
N VAL A 12 -21.21 -22.44 -43.44
CA VAL A 12 -21.20 -23.09 -42.13
C VAL A 12 -19.92 -22.71 -41.36
N GLU A 13 -18.76 -22.62 -42.00
CA GLU A 13 -17.53 -22.12 -41.37
C GLU A 13 -17.63 -20.63 -40.98
N GLU A 14 -18.18 -19.76 -41.85
CA GLU A 14 -18.39 -18.35 -41.52
C GLU A 14 -19.35 -18.15 -40.33
N THR A 15 -20.44 -18.94 -40.27
CA THR A 15 -21.38 -18.87 -39.13
C THR A 15 -20.80 -19.44 -37.83
N MET A 16 -19.88 -20.41 -37.90
CA MET A 16 -19.16 -20.93 -36.74
C MET A 16 -18.07 -19.96 -36.24
N GLU A 17 -17.34 -19.28 -37.14
CA GLU A 17 -16.38 -18.23 -36.79
C GLU A 17 -17.06 -16.98 -36.22
N GLU A 18 -18.21 -16.59 -36.76
CA GLU A 18 -19.04 -15.53 -36.18
C GLU A 18 -19.56 -15.93 -34.80
N GLY A 19 -19.95 -17.20 -34.61
CA GLY A 19 -20.33 -17.77 -33.32
C GLY A 19 -19.21 -17.67 -32.27
N GLU A 20 -18.00 -18.13 -32.58
CA GLU A 20 -16.84 -18.06 -31.67
C GLU A 20 -16.42 -16.61 -31.37
N LYS A 21 -16.50 -15.69 -32.35
CA LYS A 21 -16.23 -14.27 -32.12
C LYS A 21 -17.29 -13.65 -31.21
N VAL A 22 -18.55 -14.00 -31.37
CA VAL A 22 -19.65 -13.49 -30.53
C VAL A 22 -19.52 -14.04 -29.11
N GLU A 23 -19.25 -15.33 -28.92
CA GLU A 23 -18.97 -15.94 -27.61
C GLU A 23 -17.73 -15.34 -26.94
N GLY A 24 -16.66 -15.07 -27.70
CA GLY A 24 -15.46 -14.41 -27.19
C GLY A 24 -15.71 -12.94 -26.79
N ILE A 25 -16.56 -12.22 -27.52
CA ILE A 25 -16.97 -10.85 -27.18
C ILE A 25 -17.91 -10.83 -25.97
N GLU A 26 -18.80 -11.81 -25.85
CA GLU A 26 -19.67 -11.99 -24.69
C GLU A 26 -18.86 -12.37 -23.45
N GLY A 27 -17.91 -13.30 -23.54
CA GLY A 27 -17.00 -13.65 -22.45
C GLY A 27 -16.16 -12.47 -21.97
N VAL A 28 -15.59 -11.68 -22.88
CA VAL A 28 -14.84 -10.46 -22.51
C VAL A 28 -15.75 -9.37 -21.91
N LYS A 29 -17.03 -9.31 -22.31
CA LYS A 29 -18.02 -8.40 -21.70
C LYS A 29 -18.46 -8.87 -20.33
N GLU A 30 -18.61 -10.18 -20.13
CA GLU A 30 -18.93 -10.81 -18.85
C GLU A 30 -17.78 -10.62 -17.86
N GLU A 31 -16.54 -10.91 -18.25
CA GLU A 31 -15.35 -10.67 -17.42
C GLU A 31 -15.21 -9.19 -17.04
N LYS A 32 -15.40 -8.26 -17.99
CA LYS A 32 -15.41 -6.82 -17.69
C LYS A 32 -16.58 -6.42 -16.79
N MET A 33 -17.76 -7.01 -16.95
CA MET A 33 -18.90 -6.77 -16.07
C MET A 33 -18.63 -7.30 -14.66
N GLU A 34 -18.00 -8.47 -14.53
CA GLU A 34 -17.60 -9.05 -13.25
C GLU A 34 -16.57 -8.15 -12.55
N GLU A 35 -15.50 -7.73 -13.24
CA GLU A 35 -14.53 -6.78 -12.69
C GLU A 35 -15.19 -5.46 -12.26
N ILE A 36 -16.09 -4.90 -13.08
CA ILE A 36 -16.84 -3.67 -12.74
C ILE A 36 -17.78 -3.90 -11.54
N THR A 37 -18.40 -5.08 -11.41
CA THR A 37 -19.26 -5.42 -10.26
C THR A 37 -18.47 -5.67 -8.98
N GLU A 38 -17.26 -6.24 -9.05
CA GLU A 38 -16.33 -6.37 -7.93
C GLU A 38 -15.83 -5.00 -7.48
N GLU A 39 -15.45 -4.12 -8.41
CA GLU A 39 -15.09 -2.73 -8.11
C GLU A 39 -16.25 -1.93 -7.47
N ARG A 40 -17.50 -2.25 -7.82
CA ARG A 40 -18.71 -1.68 -7.21
C ARG A 40 -19.04 -2.29 -5.84
N ARG A 41 -18.70 -3.56 -5.59
CA ARG A 41 -18.85 -4.27 -4.30
C ARG A 41 -17.82 -3.81 -3.25
N ILE A 42 -16.71 -3.21 -3.65
CA ILE A 42 -15.83 -2.47 -2.72
C ILE A 42 -16.62 -1.28 -2.18
N LYS A 43 -17.27 -1.45 -1.02
CA LYS A 43 -18.03 -0.40 -0.32
C LYS A 43 -17.21 0.89 -0.30
N LYS A 44 -17.52 1.87 -1.16
CA LYS A 44 -16.72 3.11 -1.24
C LYS A 44 -16.89 3.97 0.02
N ARG A 45 -17.95 3.77 0.83
CA ARG A 45 -18.23 4.45 2.12
C ARG A 45 -19.04 3.52 3.08
N GLY A 46 -18.84 3.65 4.40
CA GLY A 46 -19.58 2.90 5.46
C GLY A 46 -18.71 2.49 6.67
N PRO A 47 -19.32 2.13 7.83
CA PRO A 47 -18.61 1.63 9.02
C PRO A 47 -18.08 0.22 8.73
N GLY A 48 -16.75 0.07 8.62
CA GLY A 48 -16.10 -1.20 8.29
C GLY A 48 -15.28 -1.18 6.99
N LYS A 49 -15.28 -0.08 6.23
CA LYS A 49 -14.39 0.08 5.09
C LYS A 49 -12.93 0.22 5.57
N LYS A 50 -12.05 -0.69 5.14
CA LYS A 50 -10.61 -0.44 5.16
C LYS A 50 -10.27 0.46 3.97
N LEU A 51 -9.52 1.53 4.22
CA LEU A 51 -9.03 2.38 3.13
C LEU A 51 -8.12 1.51 2.23
N LYS A 52 -8.37 1.44 0.91
CA LYS A 52 -7.51 0.74 -0.07
C LYS A 52 -6.03 1.12 0.11
N ILE A 53 -5.80 2.39 0.46
CA ILE A 53 -4.50 2.97 0.81
C ILE A 53 -3.81 2.21 1.96
N MET A 54 -4.52 1.79 3.02
CA MET A 54 -3.90 1.09 4.14
C MET A 54 -3.40 -0.30 3.74
N GLU A 55 -4.15 -1.01 2.92
CA GLU A 55 -3.81 -2.36 2.48
C GLU A 55 -2.59 -2.34 1.54
N GLU A 56 -2.61 -1.44 0.55
CA GLU A 56 -1.47 -1.20 -0.34
C GLU A 56 -0.20 -0.80 0.44
N LYS A 57 -0.37 0.00 1.50
CA LYS A 57 0.74 0.45 2.36
C LYS A 57 1.21 -0.63 3.35
N MET A 58 0.45 -1.69 3.56
CA MET A 58 0.84 -2.81 4.43
C MET A 58 1.77 -3.79 3.72
N GLN A 59 1.77 -3.82 2.39
CA GLN A 59 2.75 -4.57 1.62
C GLN A 59 4.12 -3.86 1.68
N GLY A 60 5.17 -4.57 2.06
CA GLY A 60 6.55 -4.05 2.08
C GLY A 60 7.54 -5.18 1.85
N ASP A 61 8.76 -4.82 1.45
CA ASP A 61 9.82 -5.78 1.14
C ASP A 61 10.43 -6.38 2.41
N GLY A 62 10.33 -5.67 3.53
CA GLY A 62 10.67 -6.18 4.84
C GLY A 62 10.21 -5.29 5.98
N GLU A 63 10.44 -5.76 7.20
CA GLU A 63 9.96 -5.13 8.42
C GLU A 63 11.08 -4.87 9.44
N ARG A 64 10.89 -3.83 10.26
CA ARG A 64 11.74 -3.52 11.40
C ARG A 64 10.91 -3.06 12.58
N LEU A 65 11.09 -3.72 13.70
CA LEU A 65 10.43 -3.36 14.95
C LEU A 65 11.32 -2.41 15.76
N LEU A 66 10.77 -1.24 16.11
CA LEU A 66 11.47 -0.20 16.86
C LEU A 66 10.66 0.20 18.09
N THR A 67 11.33 0.44 19.21
CA THR A 67 10.73 1.12 20.36
C THR A 67 11.11 2.59 20.32
N VAL A 68 10.14 3.44 20.05
CA VAL A 68 10.32 4.89 19.96
C VAL A 68 10.06 5.52 21.31
N ARG A 69 11.02 6.31 21.79
CA ARG A 69 10.91 7.09 23.02
C ARG A 69 10.77 8.57 22.67
N PHE A 70 9.63 9.18 23.02
CA PHE A 70 9.36 10.59 22.71
C PHE A 70 10.01 11.55 23.72
N TYR A 71 10.17 11.10 24.96
CA TYR A 71 10.77 11.87 26.05
C TYR A 71 12.29 11.68 26.09
N PRO A 72 13.12 12.74 26.22
CA PRO A 72 12.78 14.10 26.63
C PRO A 72 12.51 15.10 25.49
N ARG A 73 12.68 14.70 24.23
CA ARG A 73 12.65 15.61 23.06
C ARG A 73 11.37 16.45 22.93
N ILE A 74 10.23 15.93 23.37
CA ILE A 74 8.94 16.64 23.32
C ILE A 74 8.84 17.80 24.33
N LEU A 75 9.66 17.83 25.39
CA LEU A 75 9.59 18.85 26.44
C LEU A 75 9.94 20.25 25.94
N SER A 76 10.75 20.33 24.88
CA SER A 76 11.10 21.59 24.22
C SER A 76 9.86 22.32 23.68
N ALA A 77 8.75 21.60 23.41
CA ALA A 77 7.52 22.20 22.94
C ALA A 77 6.56 22.56 24.10
N PRO A 78 5.80 23.68 23.98
CA PRO A 78 4.70 24.00 24.88
C PRO A 78 3.70 22.85 24.97
N LYS A 79 3.03 22.68 26.13
CA LYS A 79 2.14 21.54 26.42
C LYS A 79 1.19 21.23 25.25
N TRP A 80 0.46 22.22 24.76
CA TRP A 80 -0.53 22.10 23.68
C TRP A 80 0.04 21.75 22.29
N LYS A 81 1.36 21.79 22.07
CA LYS A 81 2.04 21.40 20.83
C LYS A 81 2.77 20.06 20.92
N ARG A 82 2.72 19.36 22.07
CA ARG A 82 3.56 18.18 22.32
C ARG A 82 3.22 16.99 21.44
N ALA A 83 1.95 16.70 21.19
CA ALA A 83 1.56 15.62 20.26
C ALA A 83 2.06 15.89 18.83
N LYS A 84 1.91 17.13 18.35
CA LYS A 84 2.47 17.57 17.05
C LYS A 84 3.99 17.41 17.00
N LYS A 85 4.70 17.74 18.09
CA LYS A 85 6.16 17.53 18.20
C LYS A 85 6.53 16.05 18.27
N ALA A 86 5.73 15.21 18.93
CA ALA A 86 5.94 13.76 18.98
C ALA A 86 5.93 13.14 17.59
N VAL A 87 5.01 13.54 16.71
CA VAL A 87 4.98 13.09 15.30
C VAL A 87 6.28 13.47 14.56
N LYS A 88 6.80 14.69 14.79
CA LYS A 88 8.10 15.11 14.22
C LYS A 88 9.26 14.26 14.74
N VAL A 89 9.31 14.06 16.06
CA VAL A 89 10.33 13.23 16.71
C VAL A 89 10.28 11.79 16.21
N LEU A 90 9.09 11.25 15.96
CA LEU A 90 8.95 9.93 15.35
C LEU A 90 9.60 9.86 13.98
N ARG A 91 9.33 10.83 13.09
CA ARG A 91 9.97 10.90 11.75
C ARG A 91 11.48 10.92 11.86
N GLU A 92 12.02 11.81 12.72
CA GLU A 92 13.45 11.93 12.95
C GLU A 92 14.07 10.60 13.43
N LEU A 93 13.43 9.91 14.38
CA LEU A 93 13.94 8.66 14.93
C LEU A 93 13.87 7.51 13.93
N VAL A 94 12.78 7.41 13.15
CA VAL A 94 12.65 6.40 12.09
C VAL A 94 13.77 6.58 11.06
N ILE A 95 14.00 7.81 10.57
CA ILE A 95 15.09 8.11 9.63
C ILE A 95 16.47 7.81 10.25
N LYS A 96 16.65 8.10 11.54
CA LYS A 96 17.92 7.86 12.22
C LYS A 96 18.24 6.37 12.37
N TYR A 97 17.25 5.53 12.65
CA TYR A 97 17.45 4.10 12.94
C TYR A 97 17.38 3.22 11.69
N VAL A 98 16.59 3.61 10.68
CA VAL A 98 16.46 2.88 9.42
C VAL A 98 17.32 3.56 8.36
N LYS A 99 18.63 3.34 8.45
CA LYS A 99 19.62 3.89 7.48
C LYS A 99 19.99 2.92 6.37
N ASN A 100 20.07 1.64 6.74
CA ASN A 100 20.48 0.58 5.84
C ASN A 100 19.33 -0.43 5.77
N VAL A 101 19.04 -0.84 4.55
CA VAL A 101 18.03 -1.82 4.22
C VAL A 101 18.71 -2.92 3.43
N GLU A 102 18.32 -4.17 3.69
CA GLU A 102 18.76 -5.31 2.90
C GLU A 102 17.70 -5.55 1.83
N ASP A 103 18.12 -5.56 0.57
CA ASP A 103 17.23 -5.93 -0.52
C ASP A 103 16.99 -7.45 -0.45
N PRO A 104 15.74 -7.93 -0.28
CA PRO A 104 15.46 -9.35 -0.21
C PRO A 104 15.79 -10.11 -1.50
N ARG A 105 15.87 -9.43 -2.65
CA ARG A 105 16.18 -10.07 -3.94
C ARG A 105 17.68 -10.20 -4.19
N SER A 106 18.44 -9.17 -3.84
CA SER A 106 19.86 -9.05 -4.17
C SER A 106 20.79 -9.33 -2.98
N GLY A 107 20.27 -9.32 -1.75
CA GLY A 107 21.06 -9.43 -0.52
C GLY A 107 21.99 -8.24 -0.25
N GLN A 108 21.98 -7.23 -1.13
CA GLN A 108 22.81 -6.05 -1.00
C GLN A 108 22.26 -5.08 0.05
N LYS A 109 23.18 -4.48 0.81
CA LYS A 109 22.88 -3.44 1.79
C LYS A 109 22.77 -2.09 1.09
N ILE A 110 21.54 -1.65 0.86
CA ILE A 110 21.25 -0.35 0.29
C ILE A 110 21.26 0.69 1.41
N ARG A 111 22.04 1.75 1.22
CA ARG A 111 22.04 2.92 2.10
C ARG A 111 20.97 3.90 1.64
N ILE A 112 20.04 4.24 2.53
CA ILE A 112 18.96 5.18 2.23
C ILE A 112 19.54 6.60 2.15
N LYS A 113 19.43 7.21 0.96
CA LYS A 113 19.81 8.62 0.75
C LYS A 113 18.60 9.54 0.86
N ARG A 114 17.45 9.12 0.33
CA ARG A 114 16.21 9.92 0.29
C ARG A 114 15.04 9.12 0.90
N PRO A 115 14.81 9.24 2.22
CA PRO A 115 13.70 8.56 2.88
C PRO A 115 12.39 9.33 2.71
N VAL A 116 11.38 8.70 2.11
CA VAL A 116 10.00 9.20 2.12
C VAL A 116 9.25 8.53 3.27
N VAL A 117 8.94 9.29 4.33
CA VAL A 117 8.29 8.73 5.52
C VAL A 117 6.77 8.93 5.48
N TRP A 118 6.05 7.81 5.40
CA TRP A 118 4.60 7.76 5.52
C TRP A 118 4.21 7.23 6.91
N ILE A 119 3.32 7.95 7.60
CA ILE A 119 2.85 7.58 8.95
C ILE A 119 1.39 7.16 8.84
N SER A 120 1.08 5.97 9.35
CA SER A 120 -0.28 5.46 9.37
C SER A 120 -1.21 6.36 10.21
N PRO A 121 -2.45 6.63 9.75
CA PRO A 121 -3.46 7.35 10.53
C PRO A 121 -3.70 6.74 11.91
N LYS A 122 -3.71 5.40 12.00
CA LYS A 122 -3.89 4.67 13.26
C LYS A 122 -2.78 4.98 14.27
N LEU A 123 -1.54 5.12 13.79
CA LEU A 123 -0.43 5.50 14.65
C LEU A 123 -0.55 6.95 15.13
N ASN A 124 -1.03 7.84 14.26
CA ASN A 124 -1.33 9.21 14.63
C ASN A 124 -2.42 9.24 15.72
N GLU A 125 -3.52 8.52 15.56
CA GLU A 125 -4.57 8.40 16.59
C GLU A 125 -4.00 7.96 17.95
N VAL A 126 -3.11 6.96 17.98
CA VAL A 126 -2.48 6.53 19.23
C VAL A 126 -1.64 7.64 19.86
N ILE A 127 -0.90 8.42 19.07
CA ILE A 127 -0.14 9.58 19.59
C ILE A 127 -1.08 10.63 20.19
N TRP A 128 -2.23 10.88 19.55
CA TRP A 128 -3.21 11.89 19.95
C TRP A 128 -4.26 11.39 20.95
N SER A 129 -4.27 10.10 21.30
CA SER A 129 -5.26 9.46 22.19
C SER A 129 -5.42 10.13 23.56
N ARG A 130 -4.34 10.65 24.14
CA ARG A 130 -4.31 11.36 25.42
C ARG A 130 -4.38 12.89 25.26
N GLY A 131 -4.78 13.36 24.07
CA GLY A 131 -4.84 14.76 23.70
C GLY A 131 -3.49 15.39 23.35
N ALA A 132 -3.52 16.68 23.03
CA ALA A 132 -2.35 17.41 22.55
C ALA A 132 -1.24 17.56 23.61
N LYS A 133 -1.64 17.58 24.90
CA LYS A 133 -0.78 17.89 26.05
C LYS A 133 0.13 16.73 26.47
N ASN A 134 -0.37 15.50 26.43
CA ASN A 134 0.27 14.35 27.05
C ASN A 134 0.41 13.17 26.07
N PRO A 135 1.23 13.28 25.01
CA PRO A 135 1.47 12.14 24.14
C PRO A 135 2.11 10.96 24.91
N PRO A 136 1.97 9.71 24.44
CA PRO A 136 2.63 8.55 25.03
C PRO A 136 4.13 8.73 25.24
N ARG A 137 4.69 8.15 26.32
CA ARG A 137 6.13 8.26 26.64
C ARG A 137 7.00 7.38 25.73
N ARG A 138 6.54 6.16 25.47
CA ARG A 138 7.16 5.15 24.61
C ARG A 138 6.08 4.50 23.74
N MET A 139 6.44 4.09 22.54
CA MET A 139 5.56 3.37 21.62
C MET A 139 6.40 2.37 20.82
N ARG A 140 5.90 1.13 20.70
CA ARG A 140 6.47 0.15 19.77
C ARG A 140 5.87 0.38 18.39
N VAL A 141 6.74 0.40 17.40
CA VAL A 141 6.42 0.82 16.04
C VAL A 141 6.98 -0.23 15.10
N ARG A 142 6.16 -0.67 14.15
CA ARG A 142 6.57 -1.52 13.03
C ARG A 142 6.82 -0.63 11.83
N VAL A 143 8.05 -0.60 11.34
CA VAL A 143 8.44 0.13 10.13
C VAL A 143 8.56 -0.88 9.01
N LEU A 144 7.76 -0.71 7.96
CA LEU A 144 7.88 -1.43 6.71
C LEU A 144 8.65 -0.55 5.74
N TYR A 145 9.57 -1.13 4.98
CA TYR A 145 10.27 -0.40 3.92
C TYR A 145 9.85 -0.96 2.56
N LYS A 146 9.66 -0.05 1.61
CA LYS A 146 9.47 -0.38 0.19
C LYS A 146 10.57 0.32 -0.61
N ILE A 147 11.34 -0.46 -1.35
CA ILE A 147 12.39 0.09 -2.22
C ILE A 147 11.69 0.60 -3.49
N GLN A 148 11.86 1.89 -3.81
CA GLN A 148 11.35 2.44 -5.08
C GLN A 148 12.45 2.40 -6.14
N ASP A 149 13.65 2.86 -5.79
CA ASP A 149 14.81 2.90 -6.67
C ASP A 149 16.07 2.51 -5.86
N ALA A 150 16.66 1.38 -6.23
CA ALA A 150 17.84 0.82 -5.56
C ALA A 150 19.11 1.63 -5.84
N GLU A 151 19.27 2.20 -7.04
CA GLU A 151 20.47 2.92 -7.45
C GLU A 151 20.52 4.31 -6.79
N ARG A 152 19.38 4.99 -6.75
CA ARG A 152 19.25 6.31 -6.09
C ARG A 152 19.12 6.19 -4.57
N GLY A 153 18.83 4.99 -4.05
CA GLY A 153 18.60 4.76 -2.62
C GLY A 153 17.34 5.46 -2.12
N GLU A 154 16.30 5.50 -2.96
CA GLU A 154 14.99 6.06 -2.64
C GLU A 154 14.12 4.96 -2.03
N VAL A 155 13.80 5.15 -0.75
CA VAL A 155 13.06 4.15 0.04
C VAL A 155 11.87 4.82 0.70
N GLU A 156 10.71 4.20 0.55
CA GLU A 156 9.50 4.59 1.25
C GLU A 156 9.43 3.85 2.59
N LEU A 157 9.48 4.60 3.69
CA LEU A 157 9.36 4.08 5.05
C LEU A 157 7.92 4.27 5.53
N ARG A 158 7.21 3.16 5.71
CA ARG A 158 5.80 3.10 6.11
C ARG A 158 5.71 2.69 7.57
N VAL A 159 5.12 3.54 8.40
CA VAL A 159 5.19 3.44 9.85
C VAL A 159 3.84 3.06 10.45
N PHE A 160 3.77 1.93 11.13
CA PHE A 160 2.58 1.36 11.76
C PHE A 160 2.77 1.14 13.27
N PRO A 161 1.69 1.13 14.06
CA PRO A 161 1.79 0.70 15.44
C PRO A 161 2.12 -0.80 15.49
N ALA A 162 3.06 -1.20 16.34
CA ALA A 162 3.26 -2.63 16.64
C ALA A 162 2.18 -3.02 17.66
N MET A 163 1.16 -3.75 17.19
CA MET A 163 0.18 -4.41 18.05
C MET A 163 0.83 -5.58 18.78
#